data_AF-A0A7J4FL75-F1
#
_entry.id   AF-A0A7J4FL75-F1
#
_cell.length_a   1.000
_cell.length_b   1.000
_cell.length_c   1.000
_cell.angle_alpha   90.00
_cell.angle_beta   90.00
_cell.angle_gamma   90.00
#
_symmetry.space_group_name_H-M   'P 1'
#
loop_
_entity.id
_entity.type
_entity.pdbx_description
1 polymer ?
#
loop_
_entity_poly.entity_id
_entity_poly.type
_entity_poly.pdbx_seq_one_letter_code
_entity_poly.pdbx_strand_id
1 'polypeptide(L)'
;MVEIKFYSEKTRKFYRLVKTKTWPYLEISGIRMHRAEAVDPKTDAVLKIKALGNIYGTVLDICTGLGYTAILAARDKRVRRVVTIEKDEET
;
A
#
# COMPACT_ATOMS: atom_id res chain seq x y z
N MET A 1 -10.08 21.30 -1.00
CA MET A 1 -9.35 20.11 -1.48
C MET A 1 -10.31 18.93 -1.36
N VAL A 2 -10.42 18.06 -2.38
CA VAL A 2 -11.45 17.01 -2.43
C VAL A 2 -11.09 15.87 -1.48
N GLU A 3 -12.04 15.48 -0.63
CA GLU A 3 -11.94 14.32 0.25
C GLU A 3 -12.43 13.08 -0.50
N ILE A 4 -11.62 12.01 -0.56
CA ILE A 4 -11.99 10.75 -1.22
C ILE A 4 -12.39 9.75 -0.13
N LYS A 5 -13.68 9.46 -0.04
CA LYS A 5 -14.24 8.51 0.91
C LYS A 5 -15.54 7.90 0.38
N PHE A 6 -15.82 6.66 0.74
CA PHE A 6 -17.08 6.00 0.42
C PHE A 6 -17.37 4.88 1.43
N TYR A 7 -18.64 4.51 1.53
CA TYR A 7 -19.06 3.28 2.21
C TYR A 7 -19.37 2.24 1.16
N SER A 8 -18.90 1.01 1.37
CA SER A 8 -19.23 -0.12 0.52
C SER A 8 -20.33 -0.95 1.14
N GLU A 9 -21.43 -1.09 0.40
CA GLU A 9 -22.51 -2.02 0.76
C GLU A 9 -22.05 -3.48 0.67
N LYS A 10 -21.09 -3.79 -0.23
CA LYS A 10 -20.58 -5.15 -0.45
C LYS A 10 -19.74 -5.62 0.73
N THR A 11 -18.78 -4.81 1.16
CA THR A 11 -17.83 -5.17 2.23
C THR A 11 -18.31 -4.71 3.61
N ARG A 12 -19.35 -3.87 3.67
CA ARG A 12 -19.88 -3.22 4.88
C ARG A 12 -18.82 -2.42 5.64
N LYS A 13 -17.91 -1.79 4.88
CA LYS A 13 -16.79 -1.02 5.41
C LYS A 13 -16.81 0.40 4.85
N PHE A 14 -16.27 1.31 5.66
CA PHE A 14 -16.03 2.69 5.24
C PHE A 14 -14.58 2.86 4.83
N TYR A 15 -14.33 3.38 3.64
CA TYR A 15 -12.99 3.62 3.10
C TYR A 15 -12.74 5.12 3.01
N ARG A 16 -11.55 5.54 3.41
CA ARG A 16 -11.11 6.93 3.31
C ARG A 16 -9.65 7.00 2.91
N LEU A 17 -9.35 7.73 1.84
CA LEU A 17 -7.98 8.05 1.46
C LEU A 17 -7.54 9.31 2.18
N VAL A 18 -6.61 9.17 3.12
CA VAL A 18 -6.14 10.27 3.96
C VAL A 18 -4.84 10.84 3.42
N LYS A 19 -4.85 12.12 3.06
CA LYS A 19 -3.66 12.84 2.58
C LYS A 19 -2.64 13.01 3.70
N THR A 20 -1.36 12.83 3.38
CA THR A 20 -0.23 13.20 4.24
C THR A 20 0.69 14.20 3.52
N LYS A 21 1.83 14.54 4.13
CA LYS A 21 2.88 15.34 3.47
C LYS A 21 3.58 14.59 2.33
N THR A 22 3.59 13.26 2.34
CA THR A 22 4.28 12.42 1.35
C THR A 22 3.26 11.65 0.49
N TRP A 23 3.02 10.38 0.81
CA TRP A 23 2.01 9.55 0.16
C TRP A 23 0.81 9.39 1.09
N PRO A 24 -0.43 9.35 0.55
CA PRO A 24 -1.60 9.15 1.38
C PRO A 24 -1.57 7.76 2.06
N TYR A 25 -2.45 7.55 3.02
CA TYR A 25 -2.74 6.22 3.53
C TYR A 25 -4.21 5.90 3.37
N LEU A 26 -4.52 4.61 3.24
CA LEU A 26 -5.88 4.11 3.30
C LEU A 26 -6.30 3.90 4.75
N GLU A 27 -7.50 4.35 5.08
CA GLU A 27 -8.20 4.01 6.30
C GLU A 27 -9.42 3.13 5.96
N ILE A 28 -9.58 2.03 6.69
CA ILE A 28 -10.71 1.12 6.56
C ILE A 28 -11.41 1.03 7.91
N SER A 29 -12.66 1.52 7.97
CA SER A 29 -13.50 1.57 9.17
C SER A 29 -12.78 2.19 10.38
N GLY A 30 -12.06 3.29 10.16
CA GLY A 30 -11.30 4.00 11.19
C GLY A 30 -9.90 3.45 11.48
N ILE A 31 -9.51 2.31 10.89
CA ILE A 31 -8.19 1.71 11.08
C ILE A 31 -7.24 2.15 9.98
N ARG A 32 -6.08 2.69 10.37
CA ARG A 32 -5.02 3.10 9.43
C ARG A 32 -4.31 1.86 8.88
N MET A 33 -4.28 1.72 7.56
CA MET A 33 -3.64 0.58 6.89
C MET A 33 -2.16 0.77 6.61
N HIS A 34 -1.66 2.02 6.68
CA HIS A 34 -0.24 2.32 6.50
C HIS A 34 0.29 3.06 7.72
N ARG A 35 1.59 2.91 7.97
CA ARG A 35 2.29 3.69 8.98
C ARG A 35 2.30 5.16 8.55
N ALA A 36 1.74 6.02 9.40
CA ALA A 36 1.70 7.47 9.19
C ALA A 36 2.10 8.25 10.45
N GLU A 37 2.59 7.55 11.47
CA GLU A 37 3.03 8.09 12.74
C GLU A 37 4.47 7.66 13.01
N ALA A 38 5.31 8.62 13.41
CA ALA A 38 6.78 8.55 13.48
C ALA A 38 7.51 8.29 12.16
N VAL A 39 6.91 7.53 11.24
CA VAL A 39 7.42 7.27 9.88
C VAL A 39 6.28 7.46 8.91
N ASP A 40 6.51 8.23 7.86
CA ASP A 40 5.52 8.51 6.83
C ASP A 40 5.35 7.33 5.86
N PRO A 41 4.21 7.21 5.15
CA PRO A 41 3.92 6.03 4.32
C PRO A 41 4.95 5.75 3.22
N LYS A 42 5.58 6.80 2.66
CA LYS A 42 6.62 6.65 1.64
C LYS A 42 7.90 6.06 2.24
N THR A 43 8.36 6.63 3.34
CA THR A 43 9.58 6.16 4.02
C THR A 43 9.39 4.73 4.53
N ASP A 44 8.23 4.41 5.09
CA ASP A 44 7.89 3.06 5.55
C ASP A 44 7.95 2.03 4.42
N ALA A 45 7.35 2.32 3.25
CA ALA A 45 7.42 1.43 2.08
C ALA A 45 8.86 1.22 1.59
N VAL A 46 9.68 2.28 1.56
CA VAL A 46 11.10 2.18 1.19
C VAL A 46 11.88 1.32 2.19
N LEU A 47 11.63 1.49 3.50
CA LEU A 47 12.29 0.70 4.53
C LEU A 47 11.92 -0.79 4.43
N LYS A 48 10.66 -1.11 4.13
CA LYS A 48 10.22 -2.49 3.89
C LYS A 48 10.99 -3.13 2.73
N ILE A 49 11.11 -2.45 1.60
CA ILE A 49 11.88 -2.97 0.46
C ILE A 49 13.36 -3.13 0.81
N LYS A 50 13.95 -2.16 1.52
CA LYS A 50 15.35 -2.28 1.98
C LYS A 50 15.55 -3.47 2.92
N ALA A 51 14.60 -3.74 3.82
CA ALA A 51 14.66 -4.84 4.77
C ALA A 51 14.61 -6.22 4.08
N LEU A 52 13.94 -6.33 2.92
CA LEU A 52 13.95 -7.55 2.10
C LEU A 52 15.31 -7.83 1.44
N GLY A 53 16.21 -6.83 1.38
CA GLY A 53 17.54 -6.98 0.80
C GLY A 53 17.50 -7.14 -0.73
N ASN A 54 18.15 -8.19 -1.23
CA ASN A 54 18.29 -8.44 -2.66
C ASN A 54 17.08 -9.18 -3.23
N ILE A 55 16.10 -8.42 -3.70
CA ILE A 55 14.95 -8.95 -4.46
C ILE A 55 15.31 -9.14 -5.94
N TYR A 56 14.83 -10.22 -6.55
CA TYR A 56 15.03 -10.54 -7.96
C TYR A 56 13.98 -11.53 -8.47
N GLY A 57 13.88 -11.71 -9.79
CA GLY A 57 12.98 -12.69 -10.39
C GLY A 57 11.51 -12.33 -10.21
N THR A 58 10.70 -13.28 -9.77
CA THR A 58 9.27 -13.06 -9.49
C THR A 58 9.06 -12.83 -8.00
N VAL A 59 8.47 -11.68 -7.65
CA VAL A 59 8.16 -11.29 -6.28
C VAL A 59 6.67 -11.46 -6.04
N LEU A 60 6.28 -12.01 -4.89
CA LEU A 60 4.89 -12.09 -4.43
C LEU A 60 4.66 -11.01 -3.36
N ASP A 61 3.65 -10.18 -3.57
CA ASP A 61 3.15 -9.19 -2.62
C ASP A 61 1.72 -9.57 -2.23
N ILE A 62 1.47 -9.75 -0.94
CA ILE A 62 0.16 -10.10 -0.38
C ILE A 62 -0.30 -8.92 0.48
N CYS A 63 -1.60 -8.61 0.47
CA CYS A 63 -2.18 -7.43 1.11
C CYS A 63 -1.71 -6.12 0.47
N THR A 64 -1.77 -6.07 -0.86
CA THR A 64 -1.25 -5.01 -1.70
C THR A 64 -1.77 -3.62 -1.33
N GLY A 65 -3.05 -3.49 -0.98
CA GLY A 65 -3.71 -2.19 -0.75
C GLY A 65 -3.33 -1.16 -1.83
N LEU A 66 -2.80 0.01 -1.41
CA LEU A 66 -2.38 1.08 -2.32
C LEU A 66 -1.13 0.75 -3.18
N GLY A 67 -0.52 -0.42 -3.01
CA GLY A 67 0.50 -0.97 -3.90
C GLY A 67 1.90 -0.39 -3.75
N TYR A 68 2.20 0.37 -2.69
CA TYR A 68 3.49 1.06 -2.55
C TYR A 68 4.69 0.12 -2.55
N THR A 69 4.63 -0.99 -1.82
CA THR A 69 5.69 -2.00 -1.80
C THR A 69 5.81 -2.70 -3.15
N ALA A 70 4.70 -3.15 -3.73
CA ALA A 70 4.68 -3.80 -5.04
C ALA A 70 5.29 -2.91 -6.15
N ILE A 71 4.92 -1.63 -6.20
CA ILE A 71 5.46 -0.66 -7.17
C ILE A 71 6.95 -0.44 -6.94
N LEU A 72 7.40 -0.30 -5.70
CA LEU A 72 8.81 -0.13 -5.39
C LEU A 72 9.63 -1.38 -5.74
N ALA A 73 9.11 -2.58 -5.47
CA ALA A 73 9.75 -3.83 -5.86
C ALA A 73 9.87 -3.95 -7.39
N ALA A 74 8.83 -3.59 -8.13
CA ALA A 74 8.81 -3.61 -9.59
C ALA A 74 9.81 -2.63 -10.24
N ARG A 75 10.34 -1.66 -9.50
CA ARG A 75 11.37 -0.74 -9.99
C ARG A 75 12.78 -1.31 -9.93
N ASP A 76 13.02 -2.39 -9.20
CA ASP A 76 14.32 -3.06 -9.20
C ASP A 76 14.52 -3.81 -10.53
N LYS A 77 15.59 -3.51 -11.24
CA LYS A 77 15.89 -4.09 -12.57
C LYS A 77 16.06 -5.62 -12.53
N ARG A 78 16.33 -6.19 -11.37
CA ARG A 78 16.46 -7.65 -11.18
C ARG A 78 15.10 -8.32 -11.02
N VAL A 79 14.05 -7.57 -10.70
CA VAL A 79 12.68 -8.07 -10.58
C VAL A 79 12.06 -8.13 -11.98
N ARG A 80 11.72 -9.34 -12.41
CA ARG A 80 11.05 -9.63 -13.69
C ARG A 80 9.56 -9.33 -13.63
N ARG A 81 8.91 -9.61 -12.50
CA ARG A 81 7.46 -9.42 -12.30
C ARG A 81 7.14 -9.38 -10.81
N VAL A 82 6.17 -8.55 -10.44
CA VAL A 82 5.52 -8.61 -9.12
C VAL A 82 4.12 -9.20 -9.33
N VAL A 83 3.76 -10.20 -8.53
CA VAL A 83 2.43 -10.77 -8.45
C VAL A 83 1.80 -10.28 -7.16
N THR A 84 0.63 -9.65 -7.26
CA THR A 84 -0.09 -9.07 -6.14
C THR A 84 -1.34 -9.89 -5.85
N ILE A 85 -1.62 -10.16 -4.57
CA ILE A 85 -2.88 -10.76 -4.13
C ILE A 85 -3.49 -9.87 -3.05
N GLU A 86 -4.62 -9.26 -3.38
CA GLU A 86 -5.45 -8.49 -2.46
C GLU A 86 -6.83 -9.14 -2.39
N LYS A 87 -7.35 -9.30 -1.17
CA LYS A 87 -8.65 -9.93 -0.95
C LYS A 87 -9.78 -8.97 -1.32
N ASP A 88 -9.56 -7.69 -1.14
CA ASP A 88 -10.59 -6.65 -1.23
C ASP A 88 -10.29 -5.69 -2.39
N GLU A 89 -11.06 -5.79 -3.47
CA GLU A 89 -10.87 -4.99 -4.69
C GLU A 89 -11.11 -3.48 -4.49
N GLU A 90 -11.69 -3.10 -3.34
CA GLU A 90 -11.95 -1.70 -2.97
C GLU A 90 -10.77 -1.02 -2.25
N THR A 91 -9.68 -1.76 -2.02
CA THR A 91 -8.46 -1.29 -1.33
C THR A 91 -7.34 -0.84 -2.26
#